data_AF-A0A5M9P2L7-F1
#
_entry.id   AF-A0A5M9P2L7-F1
#
_cell.length_a   1.000
_cell.length_b   1.000
_cell.length_c   1.000
_cell.angle_alpha   90.00
_cell.angle_beta   90.00
_cell.angle_gamma   90.00
#
_symmetry.space_group_name_H-M   'P 1'
#
loop_
_entity.id
_entity.type
_entity.pdbx_description
1 polymer ?
#
loop_
_entity_poly.entity_id
_entity_poly.type
_entity_poly.pdbx_seq_one_letter_code
_entity_poly.pdbx_strand_id
1 'polypeptide(L)'
;MKLIKTLALSLIVLTTNAYAITDASKIGANSGAMNYCYDNFSDAGQSSKYKILKMKTYERYRDLPSDERARALLMKTAAEDGEYLGDPLDKNRCNSLRKMLYIQYN
;
A
#
# COMPACT_ATOMS: atom_id res chain seq x y z
N MET A 1 11.80 -16.09 -58.25
CA MET A 1 10.80 -16.12 -57.14
C MET A 1 11.46 -15.62 -55.87
N LYS A 2 11.03 -14.48 -55.32
CA LYS A 2 11.56 -13.90 -54.07
C LYS A 2 10.64 -14.32 -52.92
N LEU A 3 11.14 -15.15 -52.01
CA LEU A 3 10.43 -15.56 -50.79
C LEU A 3 10.65 -14.49 -49.72
N ILE A 4 9.63 -13.67 -49.47
CA ILE A 4 9.58 -12.76 -48.33
C ILE A 4 9.23 -13.60 -47.09
N LYS A 5 10.22 -13.85 -46.23
CA LYS A 5 9.98 -14.41 -44.89
C LYS A 5 9.65 -13.25 -43.96
N THR A 6 8.37 -12.98 -43.76
CA THR A 6 7.87 -12.08 -42.72
C THR A 6 8.09 -12.76 -41.36
N LEU A 7 9.10 -12.28 -40.62
CA LEU A 7 9.31 -12.65 -39.22
C LEU A 7 8.30 -11.87 -38.38
N ALA A 8 7.19 -12.50 -38.02
CA ALA A 8 6.22 -11.93 -37.08
C ALA A 8 6.85 -11.92 -35.67
N LEU A 9 7.30 -10.75 -35.22
CA LEU A 9 7.78 -10.54 -33.87
C LEU A 9 6.55 -10.38 -32.96
N SER A 10 6.13 -11.46 -32.31
CA SER A 10 5.06 -11.45 -31.32
C SER A 10 5.46 -10.57 -30.14
N LEU A 11 4.85 -9.39 -29.99
CA LEU A 11 4.92 -8.64 -28.73
C LEU A 11 4.24 -9.48 -27.66
N ILE A 12 5.02 -10.14 -26.81
CA ILE A 12 4.54 -10.64 -25.54
C ILE A 12 4.30 -9.41 -24.68
N VAL A 13 3.06 -8.91 -24.70
CA VAL A 13 2.58 -7.94 -23.72
C VAL A 13 2.57 -8.69 -22.38
N LEU A 14 3.62 -8.46 -21.58
CA LEU A 14 3.63 -8.82 -20.17
C LEU A 14 2.49 -8.02 -19.52
N THR A 15 1.33 -8.65 -19.39
CA THR A 15 0.24 -8.13 -18.57
C THR A 15 0.73 -8.09 -17.14
N THR A 16 1.19 -6.93 -16.70
CA THR A 16 1.39 -6.67 -15.28
C THR A 16 0.06 -6.97 -14.59
N ASN A 17 0.03 -8.03 -13.77
CA ASN A 17 -1.09 -8.29 -12.87
C ASN A 17 -1.12 -7.14 -11.86
N ALA A 18 -1.70 -6.02 -12.25
CA ALA A 18 -2.14 -5.01 -11.32
C ALA A 18 -3.20 -5.70 -10.47
N TYR A 19 -2.79 -6.29 -9.35
CA TYR A 19 -3.73 -6.76 -8.33
C TYR A 19 -4.72 -5.63 -8.14
N ALA A 20 -6.00 -5.87 -8.47
CA ALA A 20 -7.01 -4.84 -8.38
C ALA A 20 -6.97 -4.32 -6.94
N ILE A 21 -6.57 -3.05 -6.77
CA ILE A 21 -6.44 -2.45 -5.44
C ILE A 21 -7.85 -2.33 -4.88
N THR A 22 -8.24 -3.30 -4.07
CA THR A 22 -9.54 -3.34 -3.39
C THR A 22 -9.55 -2.39 -2.21
N ASP A 23 -10.73 -2.10 -1.66
CA ASP A 23 -10.81 -1.32 -0.42
C ASP A 23 -10.17 -2.05 0.76
N ALA A 24 -10.29 -3.39 0.83
CA ALA A 24 -9.56 -4.21 1.78
C ALA A 24 -8.03 -4.07 1.61
N SER A 25 -7.53 -4.08 0.37
CA SER A 25 -6.13 -3.85 0.05
C SER A 25 -5.63 -2.49 0.58
N LYS A 26 -6.42 -1.42 0.40
CA LYS A 26 -6.08 -0.09 0.95
C LYS A 26 -6.10 -0.06 2.47
N ILE A 27 -7.06 -0.73 3.11
CA ILE A 27 -7.12 -0.83 4.57
C ILE A 27 -5.86 -1.52 5.11
N GLY A 28 -5.44 -2.62 4.48
CA GLY A 28 -4.18 -3.30 4.80
C GLY A 28 -2.97 -2.38 4.63
N ALA A 29 -2.83 -1.76 3.46
CA ALA A 29 -1.74 -0.83 3.15
C ALA A 29 -1.67 0.34 4.15
N ASN A 30 -2.82 0.91 4.54
CA ASN A 30 -2.89 1.98 5.55
C ASN A 30 -2.41 1.52 6.92
N SER A 31 -2.78 0.30 7.34
CA SER A 31 -2.31 -0.28 8.60
C SER A 31 -0.79 -0.45 8.59
N GLY A 32 -0.24 -1.04 7.53
CA GLY A 32 1.20 -1.25 7.42
C GLY A 32 1.99 0.04 7.27
N ALA A 33 1.52 0.98 6.45
CA ALA A 33 2.18 2.27 6.29
C ALA A 33 2.23 3.06 7.59
N MET A 34 1.20 3.02 8.43
CA MET A 34 1.25 3.72 9.72
C MET A 34 2.21 3.07 10.72
N ASN A 35 2.47 1.76 10.61
CA ASN A 35 3.58 1.12 11.34
C ASN A 35 4.92 1.66 10.85
N TYR A 36 5.21 1.50 9.55
CA TYR A 36 6.48 1.91 8.96
C TYR A 36 6.77 3.40 9.17
N CYS A 37 5.80 4.27 8.89
CA CYS A 37 5.96 5.72 9.05
C CYS A 37 6.15 6.14 10.52
N TYR A 38 5.54 5.42 11.48
CA TYR A 38 5.78 5.68 12.90
C TYR A 38 7.22 5.34 13.28
N ASP A 39 7.69 4.16 12.91
CA ASP A 39 8.99 3.64 13.31
C ASP A 39 10.15 4.40 12.62
N ASN A 40 9.95 4.90 11.39
CA ASN A 40 11.02 5.51 10.59
C ASN A 40 10.97 7.04 10.49
N PHE A 41 9.78 7.67 10.58
CA PHE A 41 9.60 9.09 10.24
C PHE A 41 8.74 9.88 11.23
N SER A 42 8.40 9.32 12.40
CA SER A 42 7.67 10.08 13.41
C SER A 42 8.60 10.98 14.24
N ASP A 43 8.61 12.27 13.90
CA ASP A 43 9.28 13.28 14.72
C ASP A 43 8.46 13.56 16.00
N ALA A 44 9.12 14.03 17.08
CA ALA A 44 8.51 14.20 18.41
C ALA A 44 7.17 14.97 18.40
N GLY A 45 7.05 16.00 17.55
CA GLY A 45 5.82 16.80 17.43
C GLY A 45 4.64 16.09 16.75
N GLN A 46 4.85 14.95 16.10
CA GLN A 46 3.80 14.18 15.41
C GLN A 46 3.66 12.74 15.91
N SER A 47 4.52 12.29 16.85
CA SER A 47 4.52 10.93 17.37
C SER A 47 3.16 10.49 17.91
N SER A 48 2.46 11.36 18.65
CA SER A 48 1.11 11.09 19.16
C SER A 48 0.09 10.86 18.06
N LYS A 49 0.15 11.64 16.97
CA LYS A 49 -0.76 11.50 15.83
C LYS A 49 -0.52 10.20 15.08
N TYR A 50 0.74 9.86 14.82
CA TYR A 50 1.07 8.58 14.21
C TYR A 50 0.66 7.40 15.11
N LYS A 51 0.83 7.50 16.43
CA LYS A 51 0.39 6.47 17.37
C LYS A 51 -1.13 6.26 17.31
N ILE A 52 -1.92 7.33 17.29
CA ILE A 52 -3.38 7.25 17.12
C ILE A 52 -3.73 6.59 15.78
N LEU A 53 -3.11 7.04 14.68
CA LEU A 53 -3.38 6.49 13.36
C LEU A 53 -3.02 5.02 13.25
N LYS A 54 -1.87 4.60 13.78
CA LYS A 54 -1.44 3.20 13.87
C LYS A 54 -2.49 2.32 14.56
N MET A 55 -3.08 2.79 15.66
CA MET A 55 -4.17 2.07 16.33
C MET A 55 -5.44 2.02 15.47
N LYS A 56 -5.91 3.18 14.97
CA LYS A 56 -7.17 3.26 14.19
C LYS A 56 -7.11 2.48 12.89
N THR A 57 -5.98 2.52 12.16
CA THR A 57 -5.82 1.75 10.92
C THR A 57 -5.71 0.25 11.20
N TYR A 58 -5.06 -0.13 12.30
CA TYR A 58 -5.03 -1.53 12.73
C TYR A 58 -6.42 -2.06 13.10
N GLU A 59 -7.24 -1.29 13.83
CA GLU A 59 -8.62 -1.66 14.14
C GLU A 59 -9.43 -1.90 12.86
N ARG A 60 -9.33 -0.98 11.89
CA ARG A 60 -10.00 -1.14 10.58
C ARG A 60 -9.56 -2.40 9.84
N TYR A 61 -8.27 -2.73 9.89
CA TYR A 61 -7.75 -3.97 9.30
C TYR A 61 -8.26 -5.21 10.04
N ARG A 62 -8.26 -5.19 11.38
CA ARG A 62 -8.71 -6.30 12.22
C ARG A 62 -10.18 -6.61 11.98
N ASP A 63 -11.00 -5.57 11.82
CA ASP A 63 -12.45 -5.66 11.71
C ASP A 63 -12.92 -6.08 10.28
N LEU A 64 -12.00 -6.26 9.34
CA LEU A 64 -12.31 -6.85 8.03
C LEU A 64 -12.84 -8.30 8.16
N PRO A 65 -13.77 -8.71 7.28
CA PRO A 65 -14.11 -10.13 7.08
C PRO A 65 -12.85 -10.96 6.82
N SER A 66 -12.87 -12.24 7.21
CA SER A 66 -11.65 -13.07 7.20
C SER A 66 -11.01 -13.20 5.82
N ASP A 67 -11.81 -13.30 4.75
CA ASP A 67 -11.32 -13.43 3.38
C ASP A 67 -10.72 -12.12 2.87
N GLU A 68 -11.36 -10.99 3.16
CA GLU A 68 -10.84 -9.65 2.85
C GLU A 68 -9.57 -9.34 3.64
N ARG A 69 -9.53 -9.72 4.93
CA ARG A 69 -8.37 -9.52 5.79
C ARG A 69 -7.15 -10.30 5.28
N ALA A 70 -7.36 -11.51 4.77
CA ALA A 70 -6.29 -12.29 4.14
C ALA A 70 -5.71 -11.59 2.91
N ARG A 71 -6.54 -10.96 2.08
CA ARG A 71 -6.07 -10.14 0.92
C ARG A 71 -5.37 -8.87 1.39
N ALA A 72 -5.92 -8.20 2.39
CA ALA A 72 -5.37 -6.99 2.98
C ALA A 72 -4.00 -7.23 3.63
N LEU A 73 -3.76 -8.44 4.17
CA LEU A 73 -2.50 -8.81 4.81
C LEU A 73 -1.30 -8.62 3.88
N LEU A 74 -1.41 -9.00 2.61
CA LEU A 74 -0.33 -8.84 1.63
C LEU A 74 0.11 -7.38 1.51
N MET A 75 -0.86 -6.47 1.40
CA MET A 75 -0.62 -5.03 1.27
C MET A 75 -0.15 -4.40 2.57
N LYS A 76 -0.62 -4.94 3.71
CA LYS A 76 -0.11 -4.55 5.03
C LYS A 76 1.37 -4.88 5.15
N THR A 77 1.77 -6.11 4.83
CA THR A 77 3.18 -6.53 4.89
C THR A 77 4.05 -5.70 3.95
N ALA A 78 3.65 -5.52 2.69
CA ALA A 78 4.40 -4.67 1.75
C ALA A 78 4.61 -3.25 2.31
N ALA A 79 3.59 -2.66 2.92
CA ALA A 79 3.70 -1.32 3.50
C ALA A 79 4.51 -1.28 4.79
N GLU A 80 4.54 -2.36 5.59
CA GLU A 80 5.45 -2.52 6.73
C GLU A 80 6.91 -2.61 6.26
N ASP A 81 7.15 -3.15 5.08
CA ASP A 81 8.47 -3.21 4.43
C ASP A 81 8.82 -1.92 3.66
N GLY A 82 7.97 -0.90 3.73
CA GLY A 82 8.22 0.41 3.13
C GLY A 82 7.65 0.60 1.73
N GLU A 83 6.79 -0.29 1.22
CA GLU A 83 6.11 -0.15 -0.07
C GLU A 83 4.59 0.05 0.09
N TYR A 84 4.10 1.25 -0.23
CA TYR A 84 2.68 1.58 -0.16
C TYR A 84 2.03 1.59 -1.54
N LEU A 85 1.26 0.54 -1.82
CA LEU A 85 0.49 0.36 -3.05
C LEU A 85 1.36 0.40 -4.32
N GLY A 86 2.53 -0.25 -4.28
CA GLY A 86 3.45 -0.38 -5.42
C GLY A 86 4.53 0.71 -5.50
N ASP A 87 4.54 1.67 -4.59
CA ASP A 87 5.56 2.71 -4.54
C ASP A 87 6.21 2.82 -3.16
N PRO A 88 7.47 3.28 -3.08
CA PRO A 88 8.17 3.42 -1.81
C PRO A 88 7.58 4.49 -0.89
N LEU A 89 7.63 4.24 0.42
CA LEU A 89 7.34 5.17 1.50
C LEU A 89 8.59 5.97 1.87
N ASP A 90 8.57 7.26 1.52
CA ASP A 90 9.54 8.25 2.00
C ASP A 90 8.91 9.18 3.05
N LYS A 91 9.72 10.08 3.62
CA LYS A 91 9.27 11.06 4.63
C LYS A 91 8.08 11.91 4.15
N ASN A 92 8.06 12.32 2.88
CA ASN A 92 7.02 13.17 2.33
C ASN A 92 5.71 12.41 2.17
N ARG A 93 5.78 11.19 1.64
CA ARG A 93 4.63 10.30 1.46
C ARG A 93 4.04 9.90 2.80
N CYS A 94 4.87 9.57 3.79
CA CYS A 94 4.44 9.33 5.16
C CYS A 94 3.70 10.54 5.77
N ASN A 95 4.23 11.75 5.60
CA ASN A 95 3.57 12.97 6.09
C ASN A 95 2.24 13.23 5.37
N SER A 96 2.16 12.99 4.06
CA SER A 96 0.92 13.12 3.28
C SER A 96 -0.13 12.11 3.72
N LEU A 97 0.25 10.83 3.88
CA LEU A 97 -0.63 9.78 4.38
C LEU A 97 -1.13 10.11 5.78
N ARG A 98 -0.25 10.55 6.69
CA ARG A 98 -0.64 10.99 8.04
C ARG A 98 -1.72 12.07 7.97
N LYS A 99 -1.56 13.09 7.13
CA LYS A 99 -2.55 14.18 7.01
C LYS A 99 -3.90 13.67 6.49
N MET A 100 -3.86 12.87 5.42
CA MET A 100 -5.06 12.31 4.80
C MET A 100 -5.81 11.37 5.76
N LEU A 101 -5.11 10.42 6.38
CA LEU A 101 -5.71 9.46 7.31
C LEU A 101 -6.21 10.14 8.59
N TYR A 102 -5.57 11.23 9.02
CA TYR A 102 -6.06 12.01 10.15
C TYR A 102 -7.43 12.63 9.87
N ILE A 103 -7.67 13.14 8.65
CA ILE A 103 -8.99 13.64 8.24
C ILE A 103 -10.00 12.48 8.13
N GLN A 104 -9.57 11.32 7.64
CA GLN A 104 -10.46 10.17 7.45
C GLN A 104 -10.97 9.58 8.78
N TYR A 105 -10.13 9.61 9.82
CA TYR A 105 -10.41 8.92 11.08
C TYR A 105 -10.68 9.85 12.26
N ASN A 106 -10.67 11.17 12.06
CA ASN A 106 -10.84 12.16 13.14
C ASN A 106 -11.62 13.39 12.68
#